data_AF-U2E730-F1
#
_entry.id   AF-U2E730-F1
#
_cell.length_a   1.000
_cell.length_b   1.000
_cell.length_c   1.000
_cell.angle_alpha   90.00
_cell.angle_beta   90.00
_cell.angle_gamma   90.00
#
_symmetry.space_group_name_H-M   'P 1'
#
loop_
_entity.id
_entity.type
_entity.pdbx_description
1 polymer ?
#
loop_
_entity_poly.entity_id
_entity_poly.type
_entity_poly.pdbx_seq_one_letter_code
_entity_poly.pdbx_strand_id
1 'polypeptide(L)'
;MTECKKYHNKSIAYMKLKEIDKSLFYLGAACHLIQDMTVPHHVNNRLLDSHRGFEMWIIKRFMSDYTFLIDKGVLRYKAVEDYIKNNALAANNVYLKYLKVQSKEERYGKMAAAIIKEAQNSTAGFFLDFYDQIHFKSNT
;
A
#
# COMPACT_ATOMS: atom_id res chain seq x y z
N MET A 1 -1.53 -9.52 -8.96
CA MET A 1 -0.50 -10.26 -8.20
C MET A 1 0.79 -10.46 -9.01
N THR A 2 0.68 -10.89 -10.28
CA THR A 2 1.83 -11.17 -11.17
C THR A 2 2.70 -9.95 -11.50
N GLU A 3 2.09 -8.77 -11.75
CA GLU A 3 2.85 -7.55 -12.12
C GLU A 3 3.65 -6.96 -10.94
N CYS A 4 3.12 -6.97 -9.72
CA CYS A 4 3.86 -6.50 -8.54
C CYS A 4 5.15 -7.32 -8.33
N LYS A 5 5.07 -8.66 -8.41
CA LYS A 5 6.23 -9.54 -8.34
C LYS A 5 7.24 -9.26 -9.46
N LYS A 6 6.76 -9.04 -10.68
CA LYS A 6 7.59 -8.73 -11.85
C LYS A 6 8.35 -7.41 -11.65
N TYR A 7 7.70 -6.35 -11.18
CA TYR A 7 8.37 -5.09 -10.87
C TYR A 7 9.36 -5.24 -9.70
N HIS A 8 8.99 -5.97 -8.64
CA HIS A 8 9.91 -6.27 -7.53
C HIS A 8 11.17 -7.00 -8.02
N ASN A 9 11.01 -8.06 -8.82
CA ASN A 9 12.12 -8.82 -9.37
C ASN A 9 13.02 -7.98 -10.29
N LYS A 10 12.42 -7.11 -11.12
CA LYS A 10 13.19 -6.14 -11.92
C LYS A 10 13.99 -5.19 -11.03
N SER A 11 13.37 -4.67 -9.97
CA SER A 11 14.03 -3.79 -9.03
C SER A 11 15.27 -4.44 -8.42
N ILE A 12 15.14 -5.69 -7.94
CA ILE A 12 16.26 -6.47 -7.40
C ILE A 12 17.34 -6.71 -8.46
N ALA A 13 16.96 -7.06 -9.70
CA ALA A 13 17.91 -7.29 -10.78
C ALA A 13 18.73 -6.03 -11.11
N TYR A 14 18.08 -4.87 -11.24
CA TYR A 14 18.77 -3.61 -11.48
C TYR A 14 19.66 -3.17 -10.30
N MET A 15 19.24 -3.44 -9.06
CA MET A 15 20.09 -3.16 -7.89
C MET A 15 21.38 -3.97 -7.95
N LYS A 16 21.30 -5.26 -8.29
CA LYS A 16 22.47 -6.13 -8.44
C LYS A 16 23.43 -5.66 -9.54
N LEU A 17 22.89 -5.03 -10.58
CA LEU A 17 23.66 -4.41 -11.66
C LEU A 17 24.18 -3.01 -11.31
N LYS A 18 23.92 -2.52 -10.09
CA LYS A 18 24.22 -1.14 -9.63
C LYS A 18 23.53 -0.04 -10.45
N GLU A 19 22.47 -0.38 -11.17
CA GLU A 19 21.59 0.57 -11.86
C GLU A 19 20.52 1.10 -10.90
N ILE A 20 20.95 1.95 -9.96
CA ILE A 20 20.14 2.38 -8.80
C ILE A 20 18.83 3.07 -9.24
N ASP A 21 18.89 3.98 -10.20
CA ASP A 21 17.70 4.74 -10.63
C ASP A 21 16.60 3.82 -11.18
N LYS A 22 16.97 2.86 -12.03
CA LYS A 22 16.03 1.87 -12.55
C LYS A 22 15.52 0.95 -11.46
N SER A 23 16.38 0.57 -10.52
CA SER A 23 15.98 -0.25 -9.38
C SER A 23 14.90 0.46 -8.56
N LEU A 24 15.14 1.72 -8.17
CA LEU A 24 14.20 2.50 -7.37
C LEU A 24 12.90 2.80 -8.13
N PHE A 25 12.97 3.04 -9.44
CA PHE A 25 11.78 3.20 -10.27
C PHE A 25 10.88 1.95 -10.21
N TYR A 26 11.46 0.76 -10.41
CA TYR A 26 10.68 -0.48 -10.35
C TYR A 26 10.25 -0.83 -8.92
N LEU A 27 11.01 -0.45 -7.89
CA LEU A 27 10.59 -0.57 -6.49
C LEU A 27 9.34 0.28 -6.24
N GLY A 28 9.34 1.52 -6.72
CA GLY A 28 8.21 2.44 -6.64
C GLY A 28 6.97 1.88 -7.36
N ALA A 29 7.14 1.31 -8.55
CA ALA A 29 6.05 0.66 -9.29
C ALA A 29 5.46 -0.56 -8.53
N ALA A 30 6.30 -1.38 -7.90
CA ALA A 30 5.83 -2.48 -7.05
C ALA A 30 5.11 -1.97 -5.80
N CYS A 31 5.67 -0.94 -5.15
CA CYS A 31 5.11 -0.30 -3.96
C CYS A 31 3.74 0.32 -4.23
N HIS A 32 3.56 0.99 -5.37
CA HIS A 32 2.29 1.56 -5.80
C HIS A 32 1.19 0.50 -5.83
N LEU A 33 1.45 -0.67 -6.44
CA LEU A 33 0.50 -1.77 -6.47
C LEU A 33 0.19 -2.34 -5.07
N ILE A 34 1.17 -2.35 -4.15
CA ILE A 34 0.97 -2.75 -2.75
C ILE A 34 0.05 -1.76 -2.02
N GLN A 35 0.26 -0.46 -2.25
CA GLN A 35 -0.53 0.61 -1.66
C GLN A 35 -1.96 0.61 -2.17
N ASP A 36 -2.18 0.40 -3.47
CA ASP A 36 -3.52 0.33 -4.06
C ASP A 36 -4.38 -0.75 -3.40
N MET A 37 -3.78 -1.88 -3.00
CA MET A 37 -4.51 -2.94 -2.31
C MET A 37 -4.99 -2.56 -0.90
N THR A 38 -4.53 -1.45 -0.33
CA THR A 38 -5.05 -0.94 0.95
C THR A 38 -6.35 -0.15 0.78
N VAL A 39 -6.71 0.21 -0.45
CA VAL A 39 -7.92 0.97 -0.74
C VAL A 39 -9.07 -0.01 -1.03
N PRO A 40 -10.15 -0.01 -0.24
CA PRO A 40 -11.19 -1.03 -0.36
C PRO A 40 -11.93 -1.04 -1.71
N HIS A 41 -11.96 0.10 -2.39
CA HIS A 41 -12.56 0.24 -3.71
C HIS A 41 -11.79 -0.52 -4.80
N HIS A 42 -10.46 -0.63 -4.68
CA HIS A 42 -9.62 -1.41 -5.60
C HIS A 42 -9.74 -2.92 -5.37
N VAL A 43 -10.17 -3.34 -4.18
CA VAL A 43 -10.35 -4.76 -3.82
C VAL A 43 -11.72 -5.28 -4.23
N ASN A 44 -12.78 -4.50 -4.01
CA ASN A 44 -14.16 -4.96 -4.14
C ASN A 44 -14.73 -4.87 -5.57
N ASN A 45 -13.89 -4.57 -6.57
CA ASN A 45 -14.24 -4.46 -7.99
C ASN A 45 -15.45 -3.56 -8.31
N ARG A 46 -15.85 -2.68 -7.36
CA ARG A 46 -16.85 -1.64 -7.57
C ARG A 46 -16.15 -0.40 -8.13
N LEU A 47 -15.66 -0.54 -9.37
CA LEU A 47 -14.98 0.50 -10.15
C LEU A 47 -15.89 1.71 -10.47
N LEU A 48 -17.19 1.60 -10.29
CA LEU A 48 -18.15 2.69 -10.56
C LEU A 48 -17.97 3.85 -9.55
N ASP A 49 -17.72 5.05 -10.10
CA ASP A 49 -17.74 6.47 -9.64
C ASP A 49 -17.60 6.84 -8.14
N SER A 50 -17.97 5.97 -7.21
CA SER A 50 -17.89 6.16 -5.77
C SER A 50 -16.45 6.21 -5.21
N HIS A 51 -15.47 5.56 -5.87
CA HIS A 51 -14.07 5.56 -5.44
C HIS A 51 -13.43 6.95 -5.54
N ARG A 52 -13.69 7.65 -6.66
CA ARG A 52 -13.20 9.01 -6.91
C ARG A 52 -13.68 9.98 -5.83
N GLY A 53 -14.92 9.81 -5.36
CA GLY A 53 -15.47 10.63 -4.27
C GLY A 53 -14.73 10.48 -2.94
N PHE A 54 -14.28 9.26 -2.63
CA PHE A 54 -13.50 8.98 -1.43
C PHE A 54 -12.05 9.45 -1.55
N GLU A 55 -11.39 9.19 -2.69
CA GLU A 55 -10.02 9.65 -2.94
C GLU A 55 -9.92 11.19 -2.95
N MET A 56 -10.85 11.86 -3.64
CA MET A 56 -10.93 13.33 -3.62
C MET A 56 -11.21 13.88 -2.22
N TRP A 57 -11.96 13.15 -1.39
CA TRP A 57 -12.17 13.53 0.01
C TRP A 57 -10.87 13.45 0.80
N ILE A 58 -10.06 12.40 0.62
CA ILE A 58 -8.74 12.27 1.26
C ILE A 58 -7.82 13.41 0.81
N ILE A 59 -7.75 13.69 -0.49
CA ILE A 59 -6.90 14.76 -1.04
C ILE A 59 -7.27 16.11 -0.43
N LYS A 60 -8.57 16.47 -0.41
CA LYS A 60 -9.04 17.72 0.20
C LYS A 60 -8.66 17.83 1.66
N ARG A 61 -8.72 16.71 2.39
CA ARG A 61 -8.36 16.66 3.81
C ARG A 61 -6.85 16.84 4.00
N PHE A 62 -6.05 16.21 3.16
CA PHE A 62 -4.59 16.38 3.18
C PHE A 62 -4.18 17.83 2.88
N MET A 63 -4.90 18.51 1.98
CA MET A 63 -4.68 19.93 1.67
C MET A 63 -5.15 20.89 2.78
N SER A 64 -5.87 20.42 3.80
CA SER A 64 -6.41 21.23 4.90
C SER A 64 -5.60 21.07 6.20
N ASP A 65 -4.28 20.87 6.12
CA ASP A 65 -3.35 20.63 7.22
C ASP A 65 -3.65 19.40 8.11
N TYR A 66 -4.57 18.53 7.68
CA TYR A 66 -4.88 17.31 8.42
C TYR A 66 -3.84 16.23 8.11
N THR A 67 -3.20 15.71 9.16
CA THR A 67 -2.18 14.67 9.03
C THR A 67 -2.72 13.28 9.32
N PHE A 68 -2.39 12.33 8.44
CA PHE A 68 -2.59 10.90 8.64
C PHE A 68 -1.28 10.18 8.98
N LEU A 69 -0.22 10.92 9.31
CA LEU A 69 1.08 10.35 9.62
C LEU A 69 1.00 9.42 10.83
N ILE A 70 1.64 8.28 10.72
CA ILE A 70 1.90 7.39 11.84
C ILE A 70 3.40 7.41 12.15
N ASP A 71 3.74 7.46 13.43
CA ASP A 71 5.14 7.50 13.91
C ASP A 71 5.70 6.10 14.20
N LYS A 72 4.83 5.09 14.26
CA LYS A 72 5.17 3.73 14.71
C LYS A 72 4.39 2.68 13.93
N GLY A 73 5.06 1.56 13.69
CA GLY A 73 4.49 0.36 13.09
C GLY A 73 5.24 -0.06 11.82
N VAL A 74 5.34 -1.38 11.64
CA VAL A 74 5.91 -2.01 10.44
C VAL A 74 5.15 -3.32 10.24
N LEU A 75 4.68 -3.57 9.03
CA LEU A 75 4.05 -4.84 8.66
C LEU A 75 4.93 -5.54 7.62
N ARG A 76 5.53 -6.66 8.02
CA ARG A 76 6.42 -7.46 7.14
C ARG A 76 5.75 -8.77 6.75
N TYR A 77 5.98 -9.20 5.52
CA TYR A 77 5.51 -10.49 5.01
C TYR A 77 6.63 -11.24 4.30
N LYS A 78 6.53 -12.57 4.23
CA LYS A 78 7.60 -13.41 3.69
C LYS A 78 7.80 -13.24 2.19
N ALA A 79 6.70 -13.05 1.44
CA ALA A 79 6.72 -12.85 -0.01
C ALA A 79 6.05 -11.53 -0.39
N VAL A 80 6.48 -10.93 -1.51
CA VAL A 80 5.90 -9.68 -2.02
C VAL A 80 4.41 -9.82 -2.33
N GLU A 81 3.98 -11.00 -2.76
CA GLU A 81 2.57 -11.30 -3.02
C GLU A 81 1.71 -11.32 -1.76
N ASP A 82 2.31 -11.57 -0.60
CA ASP A 82 1.59 -11.55 0.67
C ASP A 82 1.24 -10.12 1.10
N TYR A 83 2.04 -9.12 0.72
CA TYR A 83 1.66 -7.72 0.89
C TYR A 83 0.36 -7.40 0.15
N ILE A 84 0.26 -7.83 -1.12
CA ILE A 84 -0.95 -7.65 -1.94
C ILE A 84 -2.17 -8.31 -1.29
N LYS A 85 -2.04 -9.58 -0.88
CA LYS A 85 -3.15 -10.35 -0.30
C LYS A 85 -3.60 -9.77 1.04
N ASN A 86 -2.67 -9.51 1.95
CA ASN A 86 -3.00 -9.06 3.30
C ASN A 86 -3.54 -7.63 3.29
N ASN A 87 -2.97 -6.73 2.47
CA ASN A 87 -3.52 -5.39 2.30
C ASN A 87 -4.95 -5.45 1.75
N ALA A 88 -5.21 -6.32 0.77
CA ALA A 88 -6.56 -6.49 0.21
C ALA A 88 -7.57 -6.97 1.25
N LEU A 89 -7.18 -7.96 2.06
CA LEU A 89 -8.01 -8.47 3.16
C LEU A 89 -8.27 -7.39 4.20
N ALA A 90 -7.23 -6.64 4.62
CA ALA A 90 -7.35 -5.54 5.57
C ALA A 90 -8.29 -4.45 5.05
N ALA A 91 -8.14 -4.05 3.78
CA ALA A 91 -8.99 -3.05 3.14
C ALA A 91 -10.47 -3.50 3.09
N ASN A 92 -10.73 -4.75 2.70
CA ASN A 92 -12.10 -5.26 2.69
C ASN A 92 -12.70 -5.29 4.11
N ASN A 93 -11.92 -5.71 5.11
CA ASN A 93 -12.34 -5.69 6.52
C ASN A 93 -12.68 -4.27 7.00
N VAL A 94 -11.88 -3.27 6.63
CA VAL A 94 -12.16 -1.86 6.93
C VAL A 94 -13.47 -1.40 6.29
N TYR A 95 -13.71 -1.76 5.04
CA TYR A 95 -14.97 -1.43 4.36
C TYR A 95 -16.18 -2.06 5.06
N LEU A 96 -16.13 -3.37 5.33
CA LEU A 96 -17.22 -4.07 6.01
C LEU A 96 -17.49 -3.50 7.41
N LYS A 97 -16.42 -3.16 8.15
CA LYS A 97 -16.50 -2.58 9.51
C LYS A 97 -17.27 -1.26 9.53
N TYR A 98 -17.07 -0.41 8.52
CA TYR A 98 -17.69 0.93 8.48
C TYR A 98 -18.86 1.06 7.52
N LEU A 99 -19.28 -0.02 6.88
CA LEU A 99 -20.38 -0.05 5.91
C LEU A 99 -21.69 0.54 6.46
N LYS A 100 -21.99 0.28 7.73
CA LYS A 100 -23.23 0.70 8.41
C LYS A 100 -23.20 2.13 8.95
N VAL A 101 -22.05 2.82 8.87
CA VAL A 101 -21.93 4.22 9.31
C VAL A 101 -22.69 5.12 8.32
N GLN A 102 -23.72 5.81 8.81
CA GLN A 102 -24.63 6.61 7.98
C GLN A 102 -23.98 7.93 7.55
N SER A 103 -23.26 8.61 8.46
CA SER A 103 -22.53 9.83 8.15
C SER A 103 -21.41 9.53 7.17
N LYS A 104 -21.49 10.10 5.96
CA LYS A 104 -20.45 9.96 4.93
C LYS A 104 -19.11 10.47 5.44
N GLU A 105 -19.12 11.60 6.14
CA GLU A 105 -17.92 12.24 6.69
C GLU A 105 -17.24 11.35 7.74
N GLU A 106 -18.02 10.85 8.68
CA GLU A 106 -17.51 9.96 9.74
C GLU A 106 -16.99 8.65 9.16
N ARG A 107 -17.74 8.06 8.22
CA ARG A 107 -17.36 6.82 7.53
C ARG A 107 -16.04 7.01 6.79
N TYR A 108 -15.92 8.09 6.01
CA TYR A 108 -14.71 8.38 5.25
C TYR A 108 -13.52 8.66 6.16
N GLY A 109 -13.69 9.43 7.24
CA GLY A 109 -12.62 9.66 8.21
C GLY A 109 -12.11 8.38 8.86
N LYS A 110 -13.02 7.52 9.33
CA LYS A 110 -12.67 6.23 9.95
C LYS A 110 -12.00 5.26 8.96
N MET A 111 -12.48 5.21 7.73
CA MET A 111 -11.87 4.40 6.67
C MET A 111 -10.49 4.93 6.30
N ALA A 112 -10.36 6.23 6.01
CA ALA A 112 -9.10 6.87 5.63
C ALA A 112 -8.00 6.66 6.68
N ALA A 113 -8.32 6.90 7.96
CA ALA A 113 -7.37 6.68 9.05
C ALA A 113 -6.85 5.23 9.12
N ALA A 114 -7.73 4.25 8.87
CA ALA A 114 -7.33 2.84 8.89
C ALA A 114 -6.49 2.46 7.67
N ILE A 115 -6.90 2.85 6.45
CA ILE A 115 -6.22 2.44 5.22
C ILE A 115 -4.87 3.14 5.05
N ILE A 116 -4.77 4.42 5.44
CA ILE A 116 -3.52 5.19 5.31
C ILE A 116 -2.50 4.69 6.34
N LYS A 117 -2.95 4.27 7.52
CA LYS A 117 -2.10 3.57 8.49
C LYS A 117 -1.57 2.25 7.94
N GLU A 118 -2.44 1.45 7.32
CA GLU A 118 -2.05 0.17 6.72
C GLU A 118 -1.05 0.37 5.56
N ALA A 119 -1.29 1.36 4.71
CA ALA A 119 -0.41 1.74 3.60
C ALA A 119 0.98 2.13 4.08
N GLN A 120 1.08 2.99 5.10
CA GLN A 120 2.37 3.39 5.68
C GLN A 120 3.11 2.20 6.30
N ASN A 121 2.43 1.40 7.13
CA ASN A 121 3.07 0.25 7.81
C ASN A 121 3.56 -0.84 6.84
N SER A 122 2.74 -1.17 5.84
CA SER A 122 3.09 -2.18 4.83
C SER A 122 4.14 -1.66 3.85
N THR A 123 4.13 -0.37 3.51
CA THR A 123 5.22 0.25 2.73
C THR A 123 6.55 0.19 3.48
N ALA A 124 6.55 0.53 4.77
CA ALA A 124 7.75 0.46 5.61
C ALA A 124 8.32 -0.96 5.67
N GLY A 125 7.46 -1.96 5.87
CA GLY A 125 7.89 -3.35 5.86
C GLY A 125 8.42 -3.80 4.50
N PHE A 126 7.76 -3.42 3.41
CA PHE A 126 8.16 -3.77 2.06
C PHE A 126 9.56 -3.22 1.72
N PHE A 127 9.83 -1.97 2.10
CA PHE A 127 11.15 -1.36 1.90
C PHE A 127 12.24 -2.00 2.76
N LEU A 128 11.93 -2.36 4.02
CA LEU A 128 12.87 -3.10 4.86
C LEU A 128 13.18 -4.49 4.29
N ASP A 129 12.16 -5.23 3.82
CA ASP A 129 12.35 -6.52 3.17
C ASP A 129 13.19 -6.41 1.91
N PHE A 130 12.97 -5.36 1.10
CA PHE A 130 13.77 -5.09 -0.09
C PHE A 130 15.23 -4.81 0.26
N TYR A 131 15.49 -3.93 1.24
CA TYR A 131 16.83 -3.62 1.73
C TYR A 131 17.53 -4.89 2.23
N ASP A 132 16.85 -5.67 3.07
CA ASP A 132 17.41 -6.90 3.63
C ASP A 132 17.71 -7.95 2.54
N GLN A 133 16.87 -8.01 1.49
CA GLN A 133 17.09 -8.89 0.35
C GLN A 133 18.35 -8.52 -0.46
N ILE A 134 18.71 -7.23 -0.50
CA ILE A 134 19.91 -6.76 -1.20
C ILE A 134 21.17 -6.96 -0.35
N HIS A 135 21.09 -6.71 0.96
CA HIS A 135 22.26 -6.64 1.83
C HIS A 135 22.56 -7.93 2.60
N PHE A 136 21.56 -8.78 2.85
CA PHE A 136 21.73 -9.96 3.72
C PHE A 136 21.40 -11.30 3.05
N LYS A 137 20.75 -11.32 1.88
CA LYS A 137 20.44 -12.57 1.13
C LYS A 137 21.48 -12.95 0.06
N SER A 138 22.72 -12.50 0.21
CA SER A 138 23.85 -12.79 -0.70
C SER A 138 24.56 -14.13 -0.44
N ASN A 139 23.94 -15.09 0.26
CA ASN A 139 24.52 -16.40 0.57
C ASN A 139 23.50 -17.52 0.37
N THR A 140 23.19 -17.86 -0.89
CA THR A 140 22.75 -19.20 -1.33
C THR A 140 23.02 -19.32 -2.81
#